data_AF-A0A3N5DEF9-F1
#
_entry.id   AF-A0A3N5DEF9-F1
#
_cell.length_a   1.000
_cell.length_b   1.000
_cell.length_c   1.000
_cell.angle_alpha   90.00
_cell.angle_beta   90.00
_cell.angle_gamma   90.00
#
_symmetry.space_group_name_H-M   'P 1'
#
loop_
_entity.id
_entity.type
_entity.pdbx_description
1 polymer ?
#
loop_
_entity_poly.entity_id
_entity_poly.type
_entity_poly.pdbx_seq_one_letter_code
_entity_poly.pdbx_strand_id
1 'polypeptide(L)' 'MFVRLTLSERVIIETLLGEKKSKSDIAKKLGRSRSTISNEVNRWVVGSQGVYRAELA' A
#
# COMPACT_ATOMS: atom_id res chain seq x y z
N MET A 1 17.77 -0.66 5.32
CA MET A 1 16.86 -1.36 6.27
C MET A 1 15.44 -1.21 5.76
N PHE A 2 14.79 -2.29 5.32
CA PHE A 2 13.41 -2.23 4.83
C PHE A 2 12.47 -2.14 6.03
N VAL A 3 11.90 -0.95 6.29
CA VAL A 3 10.92 -0.77 7.36
C VAL A 3 9.61 -1.40 6.91
N ARG A 4 9.14 -2.43 7.62
CA ARG A 4 7.83 -3.04 7.36
C ARG A 4 6.72 -2.00 7.61
N LEU A 5 5.69 -2.04 6.78
CA LEU A 5 4.47 -1.29 7.03
C LEU A 5 3.71 -1.97 8.16
N THR A 6 3.17 -1.17 9.06
CA THR A 6 2.26 -1.64 10.11
C THR A 6 0.90 -1.97 9.52
N LEU A 7 0.10 -2.78 10.23
CA LEU A 7 -1.27 -3.09 9.82
C LEU A 7 -2.10 -1.80 9.60
N SER A 8 -1.95 -0.81 10.47
CA SER A 8 -2.62 0.49 10.34
C SER A 8 -2.24 1.21 9.05
N GLU A 9 -0.96 1.23 8.68
CA GLU A 9 -0.52 1.82 7.40
C GLU A 9 -1.11 1.06 6.21
N ARG A 10 -1.20 -0.27 6.28
CA ARG A 10 -1.77 -1.08 5.21
C ARG A 10 -3.28 -0.87 5.05
N VAL A 11 -4.03 -0.75 6.14
CA VAL A 11 -5.46 -0.39 6.10
C VAL A 11 -5.67 0.98 5.44
N ILE A 12 -4.77 1.94 5.71
CA ILE A 12 -4.80 3.24 5.03
C ILE A 12 -4.50 3.09 3.53
N ILE A 13 -3.52 2.28 3.15
CA ILE A 13 -3.20 2.00 1.73
C ILE A 13 -4.42 1.39 1.03
N GLU A 14 -5.07 0.39 1.63
CA GLU A 14 -6.27 -0.26 1.09
C GLU A 14 -7.40 0.76 0.86
N THR A 15 -7.69 1.58 1.88
CA THR A 15 -8.73 2.62 1.80
C THR A 15 -8.44 3.61 0.67
N LEU A 16 -7.21 4.13 0.60
CA LEU A 16 -6.81 5.13 -0.40
C LEU A 16 -6.74 4.55 -1.82
N LEU A 17 -6.39 3.26 -1.96
CA LEU A 17 -6.46 2.56 -3.25
C LEU A 17 -7.91 2.39 -3.71
N GLY A 18 -8.84 2.09 -2.79
CA GLY A 18 -10.28 2.06 -3.07
C GLY A 18 -10.81 3.41 -3.56
N GLU A 19 -10.31 4.51 -3.00
CA GLU A 19 -10.59 5.89 -3.45
C GLU A 19 -9.87 6.29 -4.75
N LYS A 20 -9.14 5.37 -5.41
CA LYS A 20 -8.34 5.60 -6.62
C LYS A 20 -7.24 6.68 -6.45
N LYS A 21 -6.72 6.86 -5.23
CA LYS A 21 -5.57 7.75 -4.98
C LYS A 21 -4.31 7.18 -5.61
N SER A 22 -3.41 8.06 -6.03
CA SER A 22 -2.14 7.63 -6.62
C SER A 22 -1.19 7.08 -5.53
N LYS A 23 -0.31 6.14 -5.91
CA LYS A 23 0.73 5.62 -5.01
C LYS A 23 1.64 6.72 -4.43
N SER A 24 1.78 7.83 -5.16
CA SER A 24 2.54 9.01 -4.73
C SER A 24 1.82 9.78 -3.60
N ASP A 25 0.49 9.90 -3.68
CA ASP A 25 -0.30 10.57 -2.65
C ASP A 25 -0.37 9.75 -1.37
N ILE A 26 -0.49 8.44 -1.51
CA ILE A 26 -0.43 7.49 -0.39
C ILE A 26 0.93 7.58 0.31
N ALA A 27 2.02 7.63 -0.45
CA ALA A 27 3.36 7.78 0.09
C ALA A 27 3.53 9.09 0.89
N LYS A 28 3.02 10.22 0.36
CA LYS A 28 3.01 11.51 1.08
C LYS A 28 2.19 11.44 2.36
N LYS A 29 1.01 10.82 2.32
CA LYS A 29 0.11 10.69 3.47
C LYS A 29 0.73 9.88 4.61
N LEU A 30 1.51 8.84 4.28
CA LEU A 30 2.15 7.95 5.24
C LEU A 30 3.57 8.39 5.63
N GLY A 31 4.10 9.45 5.03
CA GLY A 31 5.51 9.84 5.21
C GLY A 31 6.50 8.75 4.75
N ARG A 32 6.09 7.90 3.81
CA ARG A 32 6.89 6.79 3.29
C ARG A 32 7.42 7.13 1.90
N SER A 33 8.46 6.41 1.47
CA SER A 33 8.93 6.52 0.09
C SER A 33 7.92 5.89 -0.87
N ARG A 34 7.83 6.45 -2.09
CA ARG A 34 6.99 5.88 -3.16
C ARG A 34 7.39 4.44 -3.50
N SER A 35 8.67 4.10 -3.40
CA SER A 35 9.17 2.74 -3.67
C SER A 35 8.67 1.74 -2.62
N THR A 36 8.58 2.11 -1.34
CA THR A 36 7.97 1.27 -0.30
C THR A 36 6.52 0.95 -0.66
N ILE A 37 5.71 1.97 -1.00
CA ILE A 37 4.30 1.77 -1.37
C ILE A 37 4.19 0.95 -2.67
N SER A 38 5.05 1.20 -3.66
CA SER A 38 5.01 0.47 -4.93
C SER A 38 5.37 -1.00 -4.76
N ASN A 39 6.39 -1.31 -3.96
CA ASN A 39 6.78 -2.68 -3.67
C ASN A 39 5.70 -3.42 -2.89
N GLU A 40 5.11 -2.78 -1.89
CA GLU A 40 4.00 -3.33 -1.12
C GLU A 40 2.80 -3.65 -2.03
N VAL A 41 2.31 -2.64 -2.74
CA VAL A 41 1.13 -2.80 -3.61
C VAL A 41 1.42 -3.81 -4.71
N ASN A 42 2.57 -3.75 -5.38
CA ASN A 42 2.88 -4.71 -6.44
C ASN A 42 3.06 -6.13 -5.89
N ARG A 43 3.61 -6.31 -4.69
CA ARG A 43 3.75 -7.65 -4.08
C ARG A 43 2.40 -8.30 -3.82
N TRP A 44 1.42 -7.53 -3.36
CA TRP A 44 0.13 -8.05 -2.91
C TRP A 44 -0.99 -7.95 -3.95
N VAL A 45 -0.87 -7.06 -4.95
CA VAL A 45 -1.84 -6.92 -6.05
C VAL A 45 -1.55 -7.89 -7.21
N VAL A 46 -0.33 -8.43 -7.33
CA VAL A 46 0.08 -9.28 -8.47
C VAL A 46 -0.53 -10.70 -8.45
N GLY A 47 -1.22 -11.12 -7.38
CA GLY A 47 -1.58 -12.55 -7.21
C GLY A 47 -3.06 -12.94 -7.07
N SER A 48 -4.01 -12.03 -6.86
CA SER A 48 -5.43 -12.41 -6.78
C SER A 48 -6.35 -11.22 -6.96
N GLN A 49 -7.10 -11.23 -8.05
CA GLN A 49 -8.31 -10.41 -8.28
C GLN A 49 -8.15 -8.88 -8.29
N GLY A 50 -6.93 -8.33 -8.26
CA GLY A 50 -6.69 -6.89 -8.44
C GLY A 50 -7.06 -6.02 -7.23
N VAL A 51 -7.35 -6.62 -6.08
CA VAL A 51 -7.73 -5.91 -4.85
C VAL A 51 -6.62 -6.08 -3.81
N TYR A 52 -6.06 -4.95 -3.36
CA TYR A 52 -5.13 -4.93 -2.24
C TYR A 52 -5.91 -5.14 -0.94
N ARG A 53 -5.58 -6.19 -0.17
CA ARG A 53 -6.18 -6.48 1.14
C ARG A 53 -5.12 -6.36 2.24
N ALA A 54 -5.30 -5.44 3.19
CA ALA A 54 -4.32 -5.15 4.23
C ALA A 54 -4.06 -6.34 5.17
N GLU A 55 -5.05 -7.21 5.35
CA GLU A 55 -5.01 -8.38 6.24
C GLU A 55 -4.19 -9.54 5.67
N LEU A 56 -4.03 -9.60 4.35
CA LEU A 56 -3.26 -10.64 3.67
C LEU A 56 -1.79 -10.26 3.47
N ALA A 57 -1.42 -9.02 3.83
CA ALA A 57 -0.14 -8.38 3.51
C ALA A 57 0.90 -8.37 4.64
#